data_AF-A0A7C7P0W9-F1
#
_entry.id   AF-A0A7C7P0W9-F1
#
_cell.length_a   1.000
_cell.length_b   1.000
_cell.length_c   1.000
_cell.angle_alpha   90.00
_cell.angle_beta   90.00
_cell.angle_gamma   90.00
#
_symmetry.space_group_name_H-M   'P 1'
#
loop_
_entity.id
_entity.type
_entity.pdbx_description
1 polymer ?
#
loop_
_entity_poly.entity_id
_entity_poly.type
_entity_poly.pdbx_seq_one_letter_code
_entity_poly.pdbx_strand_id
1 'polypeptide(L)' 'MNYLPVFLRIHNAPCLVVGGGAVALRKVELLLSAGASVTVVSESQDHRILNLVQQHKITHLKRE' A
#
# COMPACT_ATOMS: atom_id res chain seq x y z
N MET A 1 -2.08 6.16 28.44
CA MET A 1 -1.74 5.23 27.34
C MET A 1 -3.05 4.75 26.74
N ASN A 2 -3.38 5.15 25.52
CA ASN A 2 -4.70 4.88 24.92
C ASN A 2 -4.67 3.79 23.84
N TYR A 3 -3.50 3.19 23.58
CA TYR A 3 -3.30 2.18 22.55
C TYR A 3 -2.62 0.95 23.13
N LEU A 4 -3.09 -0.22 22.71
CA LEU A 4 -2.45 -1.50 22.96
C LEU A 4 -1.51 -1.82 21.77
N PRO A 5 -0.19 -1.94 21.97
CA PRO A 5 0.70 -2.36 20.91
C PRO A 5 0.41 -3.82 20.53
N VAL A 6 0.31 -4.11 19.24
CA VAL A 6 0.14 -5.45 18.68
C VAL A 6 1.09 -5.68 17.51
N PHE A 7 1.57 -6.90 17.35
CA PHE A 7 2.30 -7.34 16.16
C PHE A 7 1.36 -8.14 15.27
N LEU A 8 1.14 -7.67 14.04
CA LEU A 8 0.26 -8.31 13.07
C LEU A 8 1.07 -9.14 12.08
N ARG A 9 0.68 -10.41 11.86
CA ARG A 9 1.21 -11.22 10.76
C ARG A 9 0.40 -10.90 9.50
N ILE A 10 1.01 -10.17 8.58
CA ILE A 10 0.36 -9.70 7.34
C ILE A 10 0.99 -10.27 6.07
N HIS A 11 1.86 -11.26 6.19
CA HIS A 11 2.40 -11.96 5.03
C HIS A 11 1.26 -12.58 4.21
N ASN A 12 1.21 -12.28 2.92
CA ASN A 12 0.12 -12.57 1.97
C ASN A 12 -1.26 -12.05 2.37
N ALA A 13 -1.37 -11.22 3.40
CA ALA A 13 -2.64 -10.64 3.79
C ALA A 13 -3.04 -9.52 2.82
N PRO A 14 -4.31 -9.45 2.38
CA PRO A 14 -4.80 -8.36 1.56
C PRO A 14 -4.80 -7.05 2.36
N CYS A 15 -4.16 -6.02 1.84
CA CYS A 15 -4.07 -4.69 2.45
C CYS A 15 -4.46 -3.61 1.44
N LEU A 16 -5.40 -2.74 1.83
CA LEU A 16 -5.85 -1.61 1.02
C LEU A 16 -5.17 -0.32 1.51
N VAL A 17 -4.58 0.43 0.58
CA VAL A 17 -4.08 1.79 0.83
C VAL A 17 -4.88 2.77 -0.02
N VAL A 18 -5.47 3.78 0.61
CA VAL A 18 -6.22 4.83 -0.08
C VAL A 18 -5.37 6.10 -0.16
N GLY A 19 -5.26 6.67 -1.35
CA GLY A 19 -4.44 7.83 -1.68
C GLY A 19 -3.22 7.48 -2.54
N GLY A 20 -2.78 8.45 -3.35
CA GLY A 20 -1.72 8.26 -4.36
C GLY A 20 -0.48 9.14 -4.18
N GLY A 21 -0.34 9.79 -3.03
CA GLY A 21 0.77 10.71 -2.73
C GLY A 21 1.91 10.07 -1.93
N ALA A 22 2.87 10.90 -1.50
CA ALA A 22 4.07 10.47 -0.78
C ALA A 22 3.78 9.70 0.53
N VAL A 23 2.69 10.04 1.24
CA VAL A 23 2.30 9.32 2.47
C VAL A 23 1.83 7.90 2.15
N ALA A 24 1.01 7.74 1.11
CA ALA A 24 0.52 6.44 0.68
C ALA A 24 1.69 5.54 0.24
N LEU A 25 2.65 6.10 -0.52
CA LEU A 25 3.84 5.38 -0.93
C LEU A 25 4.62 4.78 0.27
N ARG A 26 4.86 5.58 1.32
CA ARG A 26 5.55 5.09 2.53
C ARG A 26 4.81 3.94 3.21
N LYS A 27 3.47 3.96 3.18
CA LYS A 27 2.65 2.86 3.72
C LYS A 27 2.72 1.63 2.84
N VAL A 28 2.68 1.79 1.52
CA VAL A 28 2.84 0.71 0.55
C VAL A 28 4.18 0.01 0.73
N GLU A 29 5.29 0.75 0.81
CA GLU A 29 6.63 0.19 1.02
C GLU A 29 6.75 -0.61 2.32
N LEU A 30 6.16 -0.10 3.41
CA LEU A 30 6.14 -0.80 4.69
C LEU A 30 5.32 -2.09 4.62
N LEU A 31 4.14 -2.06 3.99
CA LEU A 31 3.28 -3.23 3.83
C LEU A 31 3.92 -4.29 2.93
N LEU A 32 4.55 -3.87 1.82
CA LEU A 32 5.29 -4.76 0.91
C LEU A 32 6.48 -5.42 1.59
N SER A 33 7.26 -4.68 2.38
CA SER A 33 8.40 -5.25 3.11
C SER A 33 7.96 -6.25 4.19
N ALA A 34 6.75 -6.10 4.73
CA ALA A 34 6.11 -7.08 5.61
C ALA A 34 5.45 -8.26 4.84
N GLY A 35 5.51 -8.27 3.51
CA GLY A 35 4.99 -9.33 2.65
C GLY A 35 3.50 -9.28 2.38
N ALA A 36 2.83 -8.14 2.59
CA ALA A 36 1.40 -8.02 2.31
C ALA A 36 1.09 -7.98 0.81
N SER A 37 -0.12 -8.41 0.45
CA SER A 37 -0.68 -8.21 -0.89
C SER A 37 -1.38 -6.85 -0.94
N VAL A 38 -0.77 -5.87 -1.58
CA VAL A 38 -1.19 -4.46 -1.48
C VAL A 38 -2.01 -4.03 -2.70
N THR A 39 -3.18 -3.47 -2.42
CA THR A 39 -4.01 -2.74 -3.39
C THR A 39 -4.01 -1.26 -3.05
N VAL A 40 -3.80 -0.39 -4.04
CA VAL A 40 -3.85 1.07 -3.89
C VAL A 40 -5.07 1.62 -4.62
N VAL A 41 -5.83 2.49 -3.97
CA VAL A 41 -6.94 3.24 -4.59
C VAL A 41 -6.60 4.72 -4.63
N SER A 42 -6.54 5.34 -5.81
CA SER A 42 -6.31 6.78 -5.95
C SER A 42 -6.71 7.35 -7.31
N GLU A 43 -7.08 8.64 -7.34
CA GLU A 43 -7.32 9.42 -8.56
C GLU A 43 -6.00 9.83 -9.24
N SER A 44 -5.04 10.33 -8.44
CA SER A 44 -3.71 10.74 -8.89
C SER A 44 -2.66 9.68 -8.60
N GLN A 45 -1.63 9.62 -9.44
CA GLN A 45 -0.58 8.62 -9.39
C GLN A 45 0.79 9.29 -9.25
N ASP A 46 1.42 9.18 -8.09
CA ASP A 46 2.86 9.42 -7.96
C ASP A 46 3.61 8.42 -8.85
N HIS A 47 4.61 8.89 -9.61
CA HIS A 47 5.41 8.07 -10.53
C HIS A 47 6.01 6.82 -9.86
N ARG A 48 6.28 6.88 -8.55
CA ARG A 48 6.81 5.74 -7.79
C ARG A 48 5.76 4.64 -7.57
N ILE A 49 4.49 5.01 -7.35
CA ILE A 49 3.40 4.03 -7.26
C ILE A 49 3.20 3.36 -8.62
N LEU A 50 3.28 4.12 -9.72
CA LEU A 50 3.22 3.56 -11.07
C LEU A 50 4.34 2.54 -11.34
N ASN A 51 5.58 2.84 -10.92
CA ASN A 51 6.68 1.90 -11.06
C ASN A 51 6.40 0.58 -10.31
N LEU A 52 5.78 0.64 -9.14
CA LEU A 52 5.40 -0.56 -8.38
C LEU A 52 4.30 -1.37 -9.08
N VAL A 53 3.33 -0.70 -9.72
CA VAL A 53 2.29 -1.35 -10.53
C VAL A 53 2.92 -2.05 -11.74
N GLN A 54 3.82 -1.37 -12.47
CA GLN A 54 4.53 -1.94 -13.62
C GLN A 54 5.40 -3.16 -13.24
N GLN A 55 5.99 -3.13 -12.04
CA GLN A 55 6.73 -4.25 -11.47
C GLN A 55 5.83 -5.38 -10.94
N HIS A 56 4.50 -5.26 -11.07
CA HIS A 56 3.51 -6.22 -10.56
C HIS A 56 3.61 -6.46 -9.04
N LYS A 57 4.15 -5.49 -8.29
CA LYS A 57 4.27 -5.59 -6.83
C LYS A 57 2.98 -5.23 -6.11
N ILE A 58 2.14 -4.39 -6.74
CA ILE A 58 0.87 -3.92 -6.18
C ILE A 58 -0.21 -3.91 -7.26
N THR A 59 -1.46 -4.01 -6.82
CA THR A 59 -2.64 -3.73 -7.65
C THR A 59 -3.03 -2.26 -7.49
N HIS A 60 -3.40 -1.58 -8.57
CA HIS A 60 -3.94 -0.21 -8.50
C HIS A 60 -5.36 -0.19 -9.04
N LEU A 61 -6.27 0.41 -8.26
CA LEU A 61 -7.65 0.66 -8.62
C LEU A 61 -7.83 2.17 -8.78
N LYS A 62 -8.07 2.60 -10.01
CA LYS A 62 -8.42 3.99 -10.28
C LYS A 62 -9.85 4.25 -9.82
N ARG A 63 -10.07 5.33 -9.09
CA ARG A 63 -11.42 5.79 -8.73
C ARG A 63 -11.76 7.02 -9.58
N GLU A 64 -12.99 7.03 -10.11
CA GLU A 64 -13.61 8.17 -10.80
C GLU A 64 -14.13 9.22 -9.83
#